data_AF-A0A2V0Q613-F1
#
_entry.id   AF-A0A2V0Q613-F1
#
_cell.length_a   1.000
_cell.length_b   1.000
_cell.length_c   1.000
_cell.angle_alpha   90.00
_cell.angle_beta   90.00
_cell.angle_gamma   90.00
#
_symmetry.space_group_name_H-M   'P 1'
#
loop_
_entity.id
_entity.type
_entity.pdbx_description
1 polymer ?
#
loop_
_entity_poly.entity_id
_entity_poly.type
_entity_poly.pdbx_seq_one_letter_code
_entity_poly.pdbx_strand_id
1 'polypeptide(L)'
;MSYIFNYSGFTVPKVSGETVTGGDKKQYFYRINNLVIFLKSQWGRPDVVRYPPSDGGTLTDKKGVIIFEISGWSNARGHATLFDGNTCYDHCYFNEPDVNYRTDIANFWSLT
;
A
#
# COMPACT_ATOMS: atom_id res chain seq x y z
N MET A 1 6.97 -3.43 -1.72
CA MET A 1 6.27 -2.78 -2.86
C MET A 1 7.17 -2.32 -4.00
N SER A 2 8.12 -1.39 -3.82
CA SER A 2 8.96 -0.87 -4.93
C SER A 2 9.63 -1.97 -5.77
N TYR A 3 10.11 -3.05 -5.12
CA TYR A 3 10.63 -4.24 -5.81
C TYR A 3 9.57 -4.88 -6.72
N ILE A 4 8.38 -5.19 -6.19
CA ILE A 4 7.28 -5.80 -6.96
C ILE A 4 6.97 -4.98 -8.21
N PHE A 5 6.89 -3.65 -8.09
CA PHE A 5 6.65 -2.76 -9.23
C PHE A 5 7.77 -2.83 -10.27
N ASN A 6 9.02 -2.67 -9.83
CA ASN A 6 10.21 -2.72 -10.67
C ASN A 6 10.38 -4.00 -11.49
N TYR A 7 9.88 -5.12 -10.99
CA TYR A 7 9.99 -6.45 -11.61
C TYR A 7 8.68 -6.94 -12.26
N SER A 8 7.59 -6.18 -12.14
CA SER A 8 6.32 -6.42 -12.86
C SER A 8 6.16 -5.54 -14.11
N GLY A 9 7.20 -4.78 -14.47
CA GLY A 9 7.19 -3.86 -15.62
C GLY A 9 6.74 -2.44 -15.28
N PHE A 10 6.27 -2.20 -14.05
CA PHE A 10 5.91 -0.86 -13.57
C PHE A 10 7.11 -0.19 -12.89
N THR A 11 8.00 0.39 -13.70
CA THR A 11 9.30 0.90 -13.22
C THR A 11 9.13 2.08 -12.27
N VAL A 12 9.78 2.00 -11.10
CA VAL A 12 9.84 3.11 -10.14
C VAL A 12 10.82 4.18 -10.67
N PRO A 13 10.40 5.45 -10.79
CA PRO A 13 11.26 6.51 -11.29
C PRO A 13 12.29 6.96 -10.24
N LYS A 14 13.36 7.62 -10.69
CA LYS A 14 14.30 8.29 -9.78
C LYS A 14 13.69 9.62 -9.36
N VAL A 15 13.40 9.76 -8.07
CA VAL A 15 12.85 10.99 -7.49
C VAL A 15 13.77 11.44 -6.35
N SER A 16 14.35 12.63 -6.49
CA SER A 16 15.32 13.17 -5.53
C SER A 16 14.71 13.29 -4.15
N GLY A 17 15.36 12.73 -3.12
CA GLY A 17 14.88 12.76 -1.74
C GLY A 17 13.69 11.84 -1.44
N GLU A 18 13.25 11.03 -2.40
CA GLU A 18 12.12 10.11 -2.23
C GLU A 18 12.45 8.66 -2.55
N THR A 19 13.40 8.44 -3.47
CA THR A 19 13.89 7.12 -3.84
C THR A 19 15.39 6.97 -3.63
N VAL A 20 15.82 5.75 -3.33
CA VAL A 20 17.23 5.34 -3.33
C VAL A 20 17.50 4.32 -4.43
N THR A 21 18.74 4.21 -4.87
CA THR A 21 19.15 3.22 -5.89
C THR A 21 19.58 1.92 -5.21
N GLY A 22 18.99 0.80 -5.61
CA GLY A 22 19.37 -0.54 -5.16
C GLY A 22 20.62 -1.07 -5.86
N GLY A 23 21.15 -2.20 -5.40
CA GLY A 23 22.29 -2.88 -6.05
C GLY A 23 21.98 -3.35 -7.47
N ASP A 24 20.71 -3.53 -7.80
CA ASP A 24 20.20 -3.84 -9.13
C ASP A 24 20.02 -2.61 -10.03
N LYS A 25 20.48 -1.43 -9.57
CA LYS A 25 20.40 -0.14 -10.26
C LYS A 25 18.97 0.39 -10.46
N LYS A 26 17.97 -0.22 -9.83
CA LYS A 26 16.58 0.27 -9.84
C LYS A 26 16.30 1.21 -8.68
N GLN A 27 15.19 1.94 -8.74
CA GLN A 27 14.82 2.94 -7.74
C GLN A 27 13.79 2.40 -6.74
N TYR A 28 13.89 2.84 -5.49
CA TYR A 28 13.09 2.32 -4.40
C TYR A 28 12.57 3.44 -3.51
N PHE A 29 11.25 3.63 -3.46
CA PHE A 29 10.62 4.44 -2.41
C PHE A 29 10.85 3.79 -1.05
N TYR A 30 11.19 4.62 -0.06
CA TYR A 30 11.39 4.21 1.33
C TYR A 30 10.42 4.89 2.31
N ARG A 31 9.48 5.71 1.81
CA ARG A 31 8.39 6.33 2.60
C ARG A 31 7.04 6.03 1.96
N ILE A 32 6.06 5.65 2.78
CA ILE A 32 4.71 5.32 2.32
C ILE A 32 4.02 6.50 1.64
N ASN A 33 4.14 7.70 2.19
CA ASN A 33 3.49 8.88 1.59
C ASN A 33 3.94 9.11 0.15
N ASN A 34 5.23 8.94 -0.14
CA ASN A 34 5.77 9.10 -1.49
C ASN A 34 5.26 8.00 -2.43
N LEU A 35 5.16 6.77 -1.91
CA LEU A 35 4.54 5.66 -2.65
C LEU A 35 3.07 5.97 -3.01
N VAL A 36 2.28 6.48 -2.05
CA VAL A 36 0.88 6.86 -2.28
C VAL A 36 0.77 7.97 -3.33
N ILE A 37 1.62 9.01 -3.25
CA ILE A 37 1.66 10.09 -4.23
C ILE A 37 1.99 9.54 -5.62
N PHE A 38 2.99 8.66 -5.72
CA PHE A 38 3.38 8.01 -6.96
C PHE A 38 2.22 7.21 -7.57
N LEU A 39 1.57 6.34 -6.79
CA LEU A 39 0.42 5.56 -7.28
C LEU A 39 -0.74 6.46 -7.73
N LYS A 40 -1.04 7.53 -6.98
CA LYS A 40 -2.05 8.51 -7.38
C LYS A 40 -1.73 9.19 -8.72
N SER A 41 -0.45 9.44 -8.99
CA SER A 41 -0.01 10.06 -10.25
C SER A 41 -0.07 9.10 -11.45
N GLN A 42 0.19 7.82 -11.24
CA GLN A 42 0.29 6.83 -12.33
C GLN A 42 -1.04 6.11 -12.59
N TRP A 43 -1.81 5.82 -11.55
CA TRP A 43 -3.02 5.01 -11.62
C TRP A 43 -4.30 5.78 -11.26
N GLY A 44 -4.19 7.09 -10.98
CA GLY A 44 -5.32 7.91 -10.57
C GLY A 44 -5.74 7.67 -9.11
N ARG A 45 -6.94 8.14 -8.78
CA ARG A 45 -7.44 8.09 -7.39
C ARG A 45 -7.75 6.63 -6.99
N PRO A 46 -7.36 6.21 -5.77
CA PRO A 46 -7.75 4.91 -5.23
C PRO A 46 -9.23 4.86 -4.86
N ASP A 47 -9.77 3.66 -4.75
CA ASP A 47 -10.93 3.38 -3.92
C ASP A 47 -10.53 3.59 -2.46
N VAL A 48 -11.24 4.48 -1.75
CA VAL A 48 -10.92 4.85 -0.36
C VAL A 48 -11.95 4.22 0.58
N VAL A 49 -11.50 3.32 1.46
CA VAL A 49 -12.32 2.74 2.51
C VAL A 49 -11.90 3.33 3.85
N ARG A 50 -12.80 4.06 4.49
CA ARG A 50 -12.59 4.61 5.84
C ARG A 50 -12.90 3.56 6.89
N TYR A 51 -12.03 3.44 7.90
CA TYR A 51 -12.14 2.46 8.98
C TYR A 51 -12.46 1.06 8.45
N PRO A 52 -11.60 0.50 7.57
CA PRO A 52 -11.93 -0.73 6.87
C PRO A 52 -12.12 -1.88 7.88
N PRO A 53 -13.23 -2.64 7.80
CA PRO A 53 -13.56 -3.70 8.74
C PRO A 53 -12.67 -4.93 8.56
N SER A 54 -12.61 -5.79 9.57
CA SER A 54 -11.76 -6.99 9.60
C SER A 54 -12.02 -8.01 8.47
N ASP A 55 -13.22 -8.02 7.90
CA ASP A 55 -13.61 -8.89 6.79
C ASP A 55 -13.28 -8.30 5.40
N GLY A 56 -12.61 -7.15 5.35
CA GLY A 56 -12.27 -6.44 4.12
C GLY A 56 -13.41 -5.60 3.53
N GLY A 57 -14.65 -5.80 3.98
CA GLY A 57 -15.83 -5.01 3.59
C GLY A 57 -16.01 -4.89 2.08
N THR A 58 -15.98 -3.66 1.55
CA THR A 58 -16.18 -3.40 0.11
C THR A 58 -15.02 -3.85 -0.78
N LEU A 59 -13.93 -4.35 -0.19
CA LEU A 59 -12.77 -4.86 -0.90
C LEU A 59 -12.80 -6.37 -1.10
N THR A 60 -13.71 -7.10 -0.45
CA THR A 60 -13.87 -8.55 -0.65
C THR A 60 -13.95 -8.89 -2.14
N ASP A 61 -13.25 -9.95 -2.54
CA ASP A 61 -13.10 -10.43 -3.92
C ASP A 61 -12.38 -9.48 -4.90
N LYS A 62 -11.97 -8.28 -4.46
CA LYS A 62 -11.15 -7.37 -5.28
C LYS A 62 -9.67 -7.66 -5.10
N LYS A 63 -8.94 -7.74 -6.22
CA LYS A 63 -7.49 -7.96 -6.25
C LYS A 63 -6.76 -6.68 -6.59
N GLY A 64 -5.67 -6.39 -5.87
CA GLY A 64 -4.94 -5.17 -6.15
C GLY A 64 -3.84 -4.80 -5.16
N VAL A 65 -3.38 -3.55 -5.27
CA VAL A 65 -2.50 -2.92 -4.28
C VAL A 65 -3.37 -2.25 -3.21
N ILE A 66 -3.07 -2.51 -1.95
CA ILE A 66 -3.71 -1.86 -0.81
C ILE A 66 -2.65 -1.13 0.04
N ILE A 67 -2.95 0.10 0.43
CA ILE A 67 -2.14 0.88 1.35
C ILE A 67 -3.01 1.32 2.53
N PHE A 68 -2.70 0.76 3.70
CA PHE A 68 -3.32 1.09 4.97
C PHE A 68 -2.62 2.32 5.57
N GLU A 69 -3.38 3.35 5.93
CA GLU A 69 -2.92 4.49 6.75
C GLU A 69 -3.34 4.21 8.20
N ILE A 70 -2.35 4.10 9.08
CA ILE A 70 -2.52 3.55 10.44
C ILE A 70 -2.14 4.58 11.48
N SER A 71 -3.06 4.80 12.43
CA SER A 71 -2.83 5.54 13.66
C SER A 71 -2.39 4.61 14.79
N GLY A 72 -1.50 5.11 15.66
CA GLY A 72 -0.98 4.38 16.83
C GLY A 72 0.44 3.86 16.66
N TRP A 73 0.99 3.88 15.43
CA TRP A 73 2.39 3.52 15.18
C TRP A 73 3.32 4.73 15.35
N SER A 74 4.48 4.51 15.98
CA SER A 74 5.47 5.57 16.24
C SER A 74 6.53 5.68 15.14
N ASN A 75 6.77 4.60 14.38
CA ASN A 75 7.86 4.49 13.41
C ASN A 75 7.39 4.41 11.95
N ALA A 76 6.08 4.27 11.71
CA ALA A 76 5.50 4.20 10.38
C ALA A 76 4.11 4.85 10.38
N ARG A 77 3.68 5.32 9.19
CA ARG A 77 2.36 5.93 8.99
C ARG A 77 1.32 4.96 8.43
N GLY A 78 1.71 3.70 8.21
CA GLY A 78 0.89 2.75 7.49
C GLY A 78 1.65 1.52 7.01
N HIS A 79 1.00 0.73 6.17
CA HIS A 79 1.56 -0.45 5.50
C HIS A 79 1.07 -0.56 4.06
N ALA A 80 1.91 -1.05 3.16
CA ALA A 80 1.57 -1.21 1.74
C ALA A 80 1.83 -2.64 1.29
N THR A 81 0.83 -3.30 0.72
CA THR A 81 0.87 -4.71 0.34
C THR A 81 0.00 -5.01 -0.89
N LEU A 82 0.01 -6.27 -1.33
CA LEU A 82 -0.95 -6.80 -2.30
C LEU A 82 -2.09 -7.48 -1.56
N PHE A 83 -3.30 -7.37 -2.09
CA PHE A 83 -4.50 -8.01 -1.57
C PHE A 83 -5.16 -8.83 -2.68
N ASP A 84 -5.55 -10.07 -2.37
CA ASP A 84 -6.11 -11.00 -3.36
C ASP A 84 -7.65 -11.15 -3.29
N GLY A 85 -8.31 -10.28 -2.51
CA GLY A 85 -9.75 -10.34 -2.24
C GLY A 85 -10.09 -11.04 -0.93
N ASN A 86 -9.14 -11.75 -0.33
CA ASN A 86 -9.31 -12.46 0.94
C ASN A 86 -8.14 -12.24 1.91
N THR A 87 -6.90 -12.38 1.44
CA THR A 87 -5.67 -12.23 2.23
C THR A 87 -4.69 -11.25 1.61
N CYS A 88 -3.77 -10.74 2.42
CA CYS A 88 -2.68 -9.90 1.97
C CYS A 88 -1.44 -10.77 1.72
N TYR A 89 -0.60 -10.36 0.76
CA TYR A 89 0.64 -11.05 0.44
C TYR A 89 1.58 -11.22 1.66
N ASP A 90 1.54 -10.28 2.60
CA ASP A 90 2.23 -10.37 3.88
C ASP A 90 1.25 -10.33 5.07
N HIS A 91 0.76 -9.15 5.45
CA HIS A 91 -0.12 -8.94 6.58
C HIS A 91 -1.15 -7.86 6.24
N CYS A 92 -2.42 -8.14 6.50
CA CYS A 92 -3.46 -7.14 6.39
C CYS A 92 -3.54 -6.33 7.68
N TYR A 93 -3.82 -5.04 7.56
CA TYR A 93 -4.05 -4.17 8.71
C TYR A 93 -5.47 -3.62 8.62
N PHE A 94 -6.45 -4.52 8.55
CA PHE A 94 -7.86 -4.17 8.74
C PHE A 94 -8.13 -3.88 10.23
N ASN A 95 -9.25 -3.23 10.55
CA ASN A 95 -9.61 -3.02 11.95
C ASN A 95 -10.15 -4.32 12.54
N GLU A 96 -9.25 -5.06 13.18
CA GLU A 96 -9.55 -6.32 13.87
C GLU A 96 -9.85 -6.11 15.36
N PRO A 97 -10.61 -7.00 16.00
CA PRO A 97 -10.72 -7.02 17.45
C PRO A 97 -9.35 -7.20 18.12
N ASP A 98 -9.16 -6.61 19.30
CA ASP A 98 -8.00 -6.80 20.18
C ASP A 98 -6.62 -6.37 19.64
N VAL A 99 -6.57 -5.65 18.51
CA VAL A 99 -5.32 -5.06 18.01
C VAL A 99 -5.05 -3.66 18.59
N ASN A 100 -3.77 -3.35 18.83
CA ASN A 100 -3.33 -2.06 19.39
C ASN A 100 -3.03 -0.99 18.32
N TYR A 101 -3.69 -1.06 17.17
CA TYR A 101 -3.59 -0.07 16.10
C TYR A 101 -4.97 0.26 15.56
N ARG A 102 -5.12 1.42 14.91
CA ARG A 102 -6.35 1.76 14.18
C ARG A 102 -6.01 2.13 12.76
N THR A 103 -6.62 1.44 11.81
CA THR A 103 -6.53 1.81 10.40
C THR A 103 -7.60 2.83 10.09
N ASP A 104 -7.19 4.05 9.76
CA ASP A 104 -8.11 5.14 9.46
C ASP A 104 -8.62 5.03 8.02
N ILE A 105 -7.74 4.65 7.10
CA ILE A 105 -8.01 4.59 5.65
C ILE A 105 -7.28 3.40 5.03
N ALA A 106 -7.96 2.67 4.15
CA ALA A 106 -7.33 1.84 3.12
C ALA A 106 -7.49 2.51 1.75
N ASN A 107 -6.37 2.80 1.10
CA ASN A 107 -6.32 3.21 -0.30
C ASN A 107 -6.11 1.97 -1.17
N PHE A 108 -7.04 1.68 -2.08
CA PHE A 108 -7.01 0.48 -2.91
C PHE A 108 -6.97 0.82 -4.40
N TRP A 109 -6.08 0.16 -5.14
CA TRP A 109 -6.05 0.17 -6.60
C TRP A 109 -6.21 -1.24 -7.12
N SER A 110 -7.27 -1.49 -7.89
CA SER A 110 -7.50 -2.80 -8.49
C SER A 110 -6.44 -3.10 -9.55
N LEU A 111 -5.99 -4.35 -9.60
CA LEU A 111 -5.13 -4.89 -10.64
C LEU A 111 -5.92 -5.92 -11.45
N THR A 112 -5.80 -5.85 -12.77
CA THR A 112 -6.41 -6.78 -13.74
C THR A 112 -5.43 -7.89 -14.15
#